data_AF-A0A4P7GSN6-F1
#
_entry.id   AF-A0A4P7GSN6-F1
#
_cell.length_a   1.000
_cell.length_b   1.000
_cell.length_c   1.000
_cell.angle_alpha   90.00
_cell.angle_beta   90.00
_cell.angle_gamma   90.00
#
_symmetry.space_group_name_H-M   'P 1'
#
loop_
_entity.id
_entity.type
_entity.pdbx_description
1 polymer ?
#
loop_
_entity_poly.entity_id
_entity_poly.type
_entity_poly.pdbx_seq_one_letter_code
_entity_poly.pdbx_strand_id
1 'polypeptide(L)'
;MNEFTNWPDVALGAAAGLWGLLCGAVNYGLVAGPVRRMASTVDRAEIATLQQRVLGRYLLRMVLSFASLLMVFWVTGRPVAILSALAGLLVAGDVPLFLSTRARRERA
;
A
#
# COMPACT_ATOMS: atom_id res chain seq x y z
N MET A 1 -2.99 -17.98 -24.29
CA MET A 1 -3.78 -16.75 -24.02
C MET A 1 -4.42 -16.93 -22.65
N ASN A 2 -4.14 -16.04 -21.69
CA ASN A 2 -4.79 -16.09 -20.37
C ASN A 2 -6.25 -15.64 -20.51
N GLU A 3 -7.18 -16.23 -19.75
CA GLU A 3 -8.62 -15.91 -19.85
C GLU A 3 -8.93 -14.41 -19.67
N PHE A 4 -8.08 -13.69 -18.95
CA PHE A 4 -8.18 -12.26 -18.69
C PHE A 4 -8.01 -11.36 -19.93
N THR A 5 -7.40 -11.84 -21.02
CA THR A 5 -7.26 -11.01 -22.24
C THR A 5 -8.60 -10.76 -22.94
N ASN A 6 -9.60 -11.61 -22.68
CA ASN A 6 -10.92 -11.50 -23.29
C ASN A 6 -11.88 -10.62 -22.45
N TRP A 7 -11.45 -10.18 -21.27
CA TRP A 7 -12.30 -9.39 -20.39
C TRP A 7 -12.41 -7.94 -20.88
N PRO A 8 -13.59 -7.32 -20.75
CA PRO A 8 -13.74 -5.90 -21.00
C PRO A 8 -12.89 -5.09 -20.01
N ASP A 9 -12.34 -3.96 -20.45
CA ASP A 9 -11.42 -3.12 -19.66
C ASP A 9 -11.98 -2.71 -18.31
N VAL A 10 -13.29 -2.48 -18.24
CA VAL A 10 -13.98 -2.10 -17.00
C VAL A 10 -13.93 -3.23 -15.96
N ALA A 11 -14.24 -4.46 -16.36
CA ALA A 11 -14.24 -5.61 -15.45
C ALA A 11 -12.81 -5.94 -14.99
N LEU A 12 -11.86 -5.87 -15.92
CA LEU A 12 -10.44 -6.10 -15.66
C LEU A 12 -9.88 -5.01 -14.71
N GLY A 13 -10.23 -3.74 -14.96
CA GLY A 13 -9.88 -2.62 -14.10
C GLY A 13 -10.47 -2.76 -12.70
N ALA A 14 -11.74 -3.16 -12.58
CA ALA A 14 -12.38 -3.38 -11.27
C ALA A 14 -11.70 -4.52 -10.47
N ALA A 15 -11.41 -5.65 -11.12
CA ALA A 15 -10.71 -6.77 -10.48
C ALA A 15 -9.28 -6.38 -10.04
N ALA A 16 -8.53 -5.70 -10.92
CA ALA A 16 -7.20 -5.23 -10.60
C ALA A 16 -7.21 -4.16 -9.49
N GLY A 17 -8.20 -3.26 -9.50
CA GLY A 17 -8.41 -2.28 -8.44
C GLY A 17 -8.73 -2.91 -7.08
N LEU A 18 -9.57 -3.95 -7.06
CA LEU A 18 -9.84 -4.71 -5.84
C LEU A 18 -8.59 -5.40 -5.30
N TRP A 19 -7.79 -5.99 -6.19
CA TRP A 19 -6.48 -6.55 -5.83
C TRP A 19 -5.56 -5.49 -5.23
N GLY A 20 -5.49 -4.32 -5.86
CA GLY A 20 -4.81 -3.14 -5.35
C GLY A 20 -5.24 -2.77 -3.94
N LEU A 21 -6.55 -2.70 -3.68
CA LEU A 21 -7.10 -2.41 -2.35
C LEU A 21 -6.67 -3.43 -1.30
N LEU A 22 -6.71 -4.72 -1.63
CA LEU A 22 -6.27 -5.79 -0.72
C LEU A 22 -4.79 -5.65 -0.37
N CYS A 23 -3.93 -5.46 -1.37
CA CYS A 23 -2.50 -5.23 -1.15
C CYS A 23 -2.26 -3.93 -0.34
N GLY A 24 -3.00 -2.87 -0.63
CA GLY A 24 -2.96 -1.60 0.10
C GLY A 24 -3.33 -1.78 1.59
N ALA A 25 -4.36 -2.58 1.89
CA ALA A 25 -4.77 -2.86 3.26
C ALA A 25 -3.72 -3.68 4.03
N VAL A 26 -3.09 -4.67 3.39
CA VAL A 26 -1.96 -5.42 3.97
C VAL A 26 -0.79 -4.48 4.26
N ASN A 27 -0.44 -3.62 3.30
CA ASN A 27 0.60 -2.61 3.43
C ASN A 27 0.31 -1.63 4.59
N TYR A 28 -0.94 -1.19 4.73
CA TYR A 28 -1.39 -0.38 5.85
C TYR A 28 -1.14 -1.08 7.19
N GLY A 29 -1.58 -2.34 7.31
CA GLY A 29 -1.40 -3.14 8.53
C GLY A 29 0.07 -3.33 8.93
N LEU A 30 0.96 -3.48 7.93
CA LEU A 30 2.40 -3.63 8.16
C LEU A 30 3.05 -2.37 8.72
N VAL A 31 2.62 -1.18 8.28
CA VAL A 31 3.28 0.10 8.57
C VAL A 31 2.61 0.87 9.70
N ALA A 32 1.30 0.79 9.85
CA ALA A 32 0.53 1.62 10.79
C ALA A 32 0.96 1.42 12.25
N GLY A 33 1.19 0.18 12.69
CA GLY A 33 1.62 -0.12 14.06
C GLY A 33 2.98 0.52 14.43
N PRO A 34 4.06 0.23 13.69
CA PRO A 34 5.37 0.82 13.91
C PRO A 34 5.38 2.35 13.85
N VAL A 35 4.67 2.95 12.88
CA VAL A 35 4.58 4.41 12.74
C VAL A 35 3.87 5.02 13.95
N ARG A 36 2.77 4.42 14.42
CA ARG A 36 2.06 4.90 15.63
C ARG A 36 2.95 4.85 16.87
N ARG A 37 3.73 3.77 17.06
CA ARG A 37 4.66 3.66 18.20
C ARG A 37 5.75 4.72 18.14
N MET A 38 6.37 4.90 16.98
CA MET A 38 7.38 5.95 16.78
C MET A 38 6.80 7.35 17.05
N ALA A 39 5.53 7.58 16.73
CA ALA A 39 4.87 8.86 16.98
C ALA A 39 4.62 9.15 18.48
N SER A 40 4.51 8.12 19.32
CA SER A 40 4.25 8.22 20.76
C SER A 40 5.51 8.15 21.64
N THR A 41 6.63 7.66 21.11
CA THR A 41 7.88 7.50 21.88
C THR A 41 8.61 8.85 22.03
N VAL A 42 9.00 9.18 23.27
CA VAL A 42 9.73 10.42 23.61
C VAL A 42 11.23 10.16 23.82
N ASP A 43 11.63 8.91 24.04
CA ASP A 43 13.02 8.52 24.28
C ASP A 43 13.85 8.49 22.97
N ARG A 44 14.90 9.31 22.92
CA ARG A 44 15.80 9.44 21.75
C ARG A 44 16.57 8.16 21.45
N ALA A 45 16.93 7.36 22.45
CA ALA A 45 17.67 6.11 22.22
C ALA A 45 16.76 5.05 21.56
N GLU A 46 15.49 5.00 21.97
CA GLU A 46 14.51 4.07 21.42
C GLU A 46 14.06 4.46 20.00
N ILE A 47 14.01 5.76 19.68
CA ILE A 47 13.66 6.29 18.36
C ILE A 47 14.57 5.75 17.25
N ALA A 48 15.88 5.63 17.46
CA ALA A 48 16.81 5.14 16.44
C ALA A 48 16.49 3.70 16.01
N THR A 49 16.16 2.83 16.97
CA THR A 49 15.79 1.43 16.70
C THR A 49 14.40 1.33 16.05
N LEU A 50 13.46 2.20 16.45
CA LEU A 50 12.14 2.30 15.85
C LEU A 50 12.22 2.81 14.41
N GLN A 51 13.11 3.76 14.11
CA GLN A 51 13.36 4.25 12.75
C GLN A 51 13.82 3.12 11.82
N GLN A 52 14.78 2.29 12.24
CA GLN A 52 15.22 1.14 11.44
C GLN A 52 14.08 0.14 11.20
N ARG A 53 13.24 -0.13 12.21
CA ARG A 53 12.06 -1.00 12.06
C ARG A 53 11.03 -0.42 11.10
N VAL A 54 10.76 0.88 11.20
CA VAL A 54 9.84 1.58 10.30
C VAL A 54 10.38 1.55 8.87
N LEU A 55 11.67 1.84 8.68
CA LEU A 55 12.32 1.78 7.37
C LEU A 55 12.24 0.37 6.76
N GLY A 56 12.55 -0.67 7.53
CA GLY A 56 12.43 -2.06 7.07
C GLY A 56 11.01 -2.42 6.64
N ARG A 57 9.99 -1.93 7.37
CA ARG A 57 8.57 -2.13 7.01
C ARG A 57 8.18 -1.34 5.75
N TYR A 58 8.73 -0.15 5.54
CA TYR A 58 8.54 0.61 4.30
C TYR A 58 9.20 -0.05 3.09
N LEU A 59 10.40 -0.62 3.26
CA LEU A 59 11.05 -1.41 2.21
C LEU A 59 10.24 -2.65 1.87
N LEU A 60 9.76 -3.38 2.89
CA LEU A 60 8.89 -4.54 2.68
C LEU A 60 7.60 -4.15 1.94
N ARG A 61 6.98 -3.04 2.33
CA ARG A 61 5.83 -2.45 1.63
C ARG A 61 6.15 -2.17 0.16
N MET A 62 7.28 -1.54 -0.13
CA MET A 62 7.71 -1.27 -1.51
C MET A 62 7.84 -2.55 -2.32
N VAL A 63 8.49 -3.58 -1.77
CA VAL A 63 8.67 -4.87 -2.44
C VAL A 63 7.32 -5.55 -2.69
N LEU A 64 6.41 -5.55 -1.72
CA LEU A 64 5.07 -6.12 -1.88
C LEU A 64 4.24 -5.37 -2.92
N SER A 65 4.27 -4.04 -2.92
CA SER A 65 3.60 -3.22 -3.93
C SER A 65 4.16 -3.49 -5.33
N PHE A 66 5.49 -3.57 -5.45
CA PHE A 66 6.14 -3.84 -6.73
C PHE A 66 5.79 -5.24 -7.24
N ALA A 67 5.92 -6.27 -6.41
CA ALA A 67 5.57 -7.64 -6.76
C ALA A 67 4.09 -7.78 -7.15
N SER A 68 3.19 -7.10 -6.44
CA SER A 68 1.76 -7.06 -6.73
C SER A 68 1.47 -6.43 -8.10
N LEU A 69 2.05 -5.26 -8.39
CA LEU A 69 1.87 -4.59 -9.68
C LEU A 69 2.51 -5.38 -10.83
N LEU A 70 3.67 -6.00 -10.59
CA LEU A 70 4.32 -6.87 -11.56
C LEU A 70 3.44 -8.09 -11.88
N MET A 71 2.81 -8.69 -10.87
CA MET A 71 1.86 -9.78 -11.05
C MET A 71 0.66 -9.34 -11.91
N VAL A 72 0.05 -8.19 -11.60
CA VAL A 72 -1.05 -7.64 -12.41
C VAL A 72 -0.62 -7.41 -13.85
N PHE A 73 0.58 -6.87 -14.07
CA PHE A 73 1.14 -6.68 -15.40
C PHE A 73 1.35 -8.01 -16.15
N TRP A 74 1.93 -9.02 -15.49
CA TRP A 74 2.18 -10.33 -16.10
C TRP A 74 0.89 -11.08 -16.44
N VAL A 75 -0.13 -10.98 -15.59
CA VAL A 75 -1.40 -11.68 -15.78
C VAL A 75 -2.24 -11.02 -16.87
N THR A 76 -2.29 -9.69 -16.86
CA THR A 76 -3.22 -8.93 -17.72
C THR A 76 -2.57 -8.37 -18.97
N GLY A 77 -1.32 -7.90 -18.88
CA GLY A 77 -0.62 -7.19 -19.96
C GLY A 77 -1.22 -5.82 -20.32
N ARG A 78 -2.20 -5.31 -19.57
CA ARG A 78 -2.99 -4.13 -19.94
C ARG A 78 -2.73 -2.93 -19.02
N PRO A 79 -2.47 -1.72 -19.57
CA PRO A 79 -2.20 -0.53 -18.77
C PRO A 79 -3.33 -0.17 -17.79
N VAL A 80 -4.59 -0.33 -18.21
CA VAL A 80 -5.78 0.02 -17.41
C VAL A 80 -5.87 -0.79 -16.11
N ALA A 81 -5.51 -2.08 -16.14
CA ALA A 81 -5.45 -2.92 -14.93
C ALA A 81 -4.37 -2.41 -13.95
N ILE A 82 -3.19 -2.06 -14.46
CA ILE A 82 -2.09 -1.55 -13.63
C ILE A 82 -2.49 -0.25 -12.95
N LEU A 83 -3.08 0.69 -13.70
CA LEU A 83 -3.56 1.97 -13.16
C LEU A 83 -4.63 1.77 -12.09
N SER A 84 -5.55 0.83 -12.32
CA SER A 84 -6.61 0.53 -11.36
C SER A 84 -6.04 -0.12 -10.08
N ALA A 85 -5.12 -1.07 -10.22
CA ALA A 85 -4.43 -1.69 -9.09
C ALA A 85 -3.61 -0.68 -8.29
N LEU A 86 -2.92 0.24 -8.97
CA LEU A 86 -2.21 1.33 -8.31
C LEU A 86 -3.18 2.23 -7.53
N ALA A 87 -4.31 2.61 -8.12
CA ALA A 87 -5.33 3.41 -7.45
C ALA A 87 -5.85 2.72 -6.18
N GLY A 88 -6.20 1.43 -6.27
CA GLY A 88 -6.63 0.65 -5.11
C GLY A 88 -5.56 0.59 -4.01
N LEU A 89 -4.30 0.39 -4.40
CA LEU A 89 -3.17 0.32 -3.47
C LEU A 89 -2.98 1.62 -2.69
N LEU A 90 -3.07 2.77 -3.36
CA LEU A 90 -2.95 4.09 -2.74
C LEU A 90 -4.13 4.38 -1.80
N VAL A 91 -5.34 4.06 -2.22
CA VAL A 91 -6.58 4.32 -1.44
C VAL A 91 -6.59 3.54 -0.13
N ALA A 92 -6.24 2.25 -0.14
CA ALA A 92 -6.24 1.45 1.08
C ALA A 92 -4.94 1.56 1.90
N GLY A 93 -3.82 1.89 1.26
CA GLY A 93 -2.51 1.97 1.91
C GLY A 93 -2.18 3.36 2.46
N ASP A 94 -2.13 4.37 1.58
CA ASP A 94 -1.56 5.68 1.89
C ASP A 94 -2.58 6.67 2.45
N VAL A 95 -3.81 6.68 1.93
CA VAL A 95 -4.86 7.61 2.36
C VAL A 95 -5.16 7.48 3.87
N PRO A 96 -5.30 6.27 4.46
CA PRO A 96 -5.59 6.16 5.88
C PRO A 96 -4.43 6.63 6.77
N LEU A 97 -3.18 6.42 6.33
CA LEU A 97 -1.99 6.92 7.04
C LEU A 97 -1.95 8.44 7.01
N PHE A 98 -2.20 9.06 5.86
CA PHE A 98 -2.26 10.51 5.71
C PHE A 98 -3.35 11.14 6.57
N LEU A 99 -4.56 10.58 6.57
CA LEU A 99 -5.66 11.09 7.39
C LEU A 99 -5.36 10.96 8.89
N SER A 100 -4.78 9.83 9.32
CA SER A 100 -4.44 9.62 10.73
C SER A 100 -3.33 10.57 11.23
N THR A 101 -2.35 10.87 10.38
CA THR A 101 -1.28 11.81 10.71
C THR A 101 -1.78 13.26 10.70
N ARG A 102 -2.64 13.63 9.74
CA ARG A 102 -3.28 14.95 9.70
C ARG A 102 -4.17 15.20 10.92
N ALA A 103 -5.07 14.27 11.24
CA ALA A 103 -5.98 14.40 12.39
C ALA A 103 -5.23 14.55 13.72
N ARG A 104 -4.03 13.97 13.83
CA ARG A 104 -3.17 14.16 15.01
C ARG A 104 -2.59 15.57 15.09
N ARG A 105 -2.15 16.15 13.96
CA ARG A 105 -1.63 17.53 13.92
C ARG A 105 -2.68 18.56 14.30
N GLU A 106 -3.94 18.31 13.94
CA GLU A 106 -5.06 19.21 14.28
C GLU A 106 -5.47 19.15 15.77
N ARG A 107 -4.99 18.15 16.53
CA ARG A 107 -5.31 17.96 17.96
C ARG A 107 -4.17 18.34 18.93
N ALA A 108 -2.97 18.57 18.42
CA ALA A 108 -1.78 18.93 19.18
C ALA A 108 -1.58 20.44 19.16
#